data_AF-A0A1R2BEF8-F1
#
_entry.id   AF-A0A1R2BEF8-F1
#
_cell.length_a   1.000
_cell.length_b   1.000
_cell.length_c   1.000
_cell.angle_alpha   90.00
_cell.angle_beta   90.00
_cell.angle_gamma   90.00
#
_symmetry.space_group_name_H-M   'P 1'
#
loop_
_entity.id
_entity.type
_entity.pdbx_description
1 polymer ?
#
loop_
_entity_poly.entity_id
_entity_poly.type
_entity_poly.pdbx_seq_one_letter_code
_entity_poly.pdbx_strand_id
1 'polypeptide(L)'
;MFAKNSPFEDYNISELEDDPPLMEELGINPDHIKQKTISILAFKHVDERLLEDPDMAGPFLYVLIFGGLLLLAGKVHFGAIYGFGMMGSIGIFTVLNLMSQSREIDLYRTVSILGYALLPIVILSAIGVFMRFSNPVGMFLVILSVCWSTYTATSFFETLLELKEQRWLISYPIGLLYACFTLLAIF
;
A
#
# COMPACT_ATOMS: atom_id res chain seq x y z
N MET A 1 3.88 70.55 1.64
CA MET A 1 5.10 70.01 1.02
C MET A 1 5.54 68.81 1.85
N PHE A 2 5.31 67.59 1.34
CA PHE A 2 5.90 66.26 1.68
C PHE A 2 5.99 65.83 3.16
N ALA A 3 5.15 64.90 3.63
CA ALA A 3 5.25 63.43 3.52
C ALA A 3 6.20 62.76 4.55
N LYS A 4 5.63 62.02 5.49
CA LYS A 4 6.15 60.71 5.95
C LYS A 4 5.06 59.93 6.69
N ASN A 5 4.23 59.21 5.92
CA ASN A 5 3.50 58.07 6.48
C ASN A 5 4.55 57.01 6.83
N SER A 6 4.64 56.65 8.11
CA SER A 6 5.35 55.47 8.59
C SER A 6 4.67 54.22 8.01
N PRO A 7 5.37 53.36 7.26
CA PRO A 7 4.74 52.21 6.60
C PRO A 7 4.66 50.97 7.51
N PHE A 8 4.55 51.14 8.82
CA PHE A 8 4.64 50.04 9.79
C PHE A 8 3.43 49.97 10.73
N GLU A 9 2.25 50.26 10.20
CA GLU A 9 0.99 50.21 10.94
C GLU A 9 -0.03 49.55 10.02
N ASP A 10 0.09 48.22 9.92
CA ASP A 10 -0.93 47.25 9.47
C ASP A 10 -0.27 45.88 9.22
N TYR A 11 0.42 45.33 10.23
CA TYR A 11 0.58 43.86 10.25
C TYR A 11 -0.60 43.32 11.06
N ASN A 12 -1.70 43.09 10.34
CA ASN A 12 -2.86 42.37 10.83
C ASN A 12 -2.37 41.02 11.40
N ILE A 13 -2.42 40.88 12.72
CA ILE A 13 -2.20 39.59 13.41
C ILE A 13 -3.27 38.56 13.00
N SER A 14 -4.28 39.00 12.27
CA SER A 14 -5.34 38.23 11.61
C SER A 14 -4.94 37.63 10.25
N GLU A 15 -3.77 37.97 9.68
CA GLU A 15 -3.25 37.30 8.47
C GLU A 15 -2.38 36.06 8.78
N LEU A 16 -2.10 35.78 10.05
CA LEU A 16 -1.42 34.55 10.50
C LEU A 16 -2.39 33.44 10.90
N GLU A 17 -3.70 33.70 10.87
CA GLU A 17 -4.76 32.74 11.25
C GLU A 17 -5.46 32.10 10.04
N ASP A 18 -5.12 32.51 8.82
CA ASP A 18 -5.72 32.02 7.57
C ASP A 18 -4.69 31.34 6.65
N ASP A 19 -3.52 30.98 7.19
CA ASP A 19 -2.66 30.00 6.53
C ASP A 19 -3.23 28.61 6.84
N PRO A 20 -3.71 27.85 5.83
CA PRO A 20 -4.09 26.47 6.05
C PRO A 20 -2.87 25.71 6.59
N PRO A 21 -3.06 24.72 7.49
CA PRO A 21 -1.95 24.01 8.10
C PRO A 21 -1.02 23.46 7.02
N LEU A 22 0.31 23.51 7.25
CA LEU A 22 1.37 23.08 6.31
C LEU A 22 1.20 21.66 5.71
N MET A 23 0.24 20.87 6.19
CA MET A 23 -0.15 19.58 5.62
C MET A 23 -1.08 19.69 4.41
N GLU A 24 -1.92 20.74 4.37
CA GLU A 24 -2.84 21.07 3.29
C GLU A 24 -2.09 21.75 2.14
N GLU A 25 -1.07 22.56 2.45
CA GLU A 25 -0.14 23.13 1.46
C GLU A 25 0.84 22.07 0.89
N LEU A 26 1.17 21.04 1.68
CA LEU A 26 2.03 19.92 1.26
C LEU A 26 1.25 18.74 0.66
N GLY A 27 -0.08 18.84 0.51
CA GLY A 27 -0.92 17.84 -0.15
C GLY A 27 -1.05 16.49 0.57
N ILE A 28 -0.68 16.39 1.86
CA ILE A 28 -0.74 15.14 2.64
C ILE A 28 -1.94 15.21 3.57
N ASN A 29 -3.03 14.56 3.17
CA ASN A 29 -4.25 14.41 3.98
C ASN A 29 -4.18 13.11 4.83
N PRO A 30 -3.90 13.17 6.15
CA PRO A 30 -3.84 11.98 7.00
C PRO A 30 -5.19 11.26 7.14
N ASP A 31 -6.30 11.97 6.94
CA ASP A 31 -7.64 11.39 6.88
C ASP A 31 -7.86 10.52 5.63
N HIS A 32 -7.24 10.88 4.49
CA HIS A 32 -7.22 10.02 3.30
C HIS A 32 -6.41 8.75 3.52
N ILE A 33 -5.30 8.81 4.28
CA ILE A 33 -4.47 7.65 4.60
C ILE A 33 -5.25 6.66 5.48
N LYS A 34 -5.93 7.16 6.52
CA LYS A 34 -6.80 6.33 7.38
C LYS A 34 -7.95 5.70 6.61
N GLN A 35 -8.60 6.46 5.72
CA GLN A 35 -9.68 5.92 4.89
C GLN A 35 -9.19 4.88 3.88
N LYS A 36 -8.00 5.07 3.26
CA LYS A 36 -7.36 4.06 2.40
C LYS A 36 -7.06 2.77 3.20
N THR A 37 -6.48 2.88 4.40
CA THR A 37 -6.18 1.72 5.26
C THR A 37 -7.45 0.98 5.71
N ILE A 38 -8.52 1.71 6.08
CA ILE A 38 -9.78 1.12 6.51
C ILE A 38 -10.53 0.47 5.33
N SER A 39 -10.56 1.08 4.15
CA SER A 39 -11.20 0.48 2.97
C SER A 39 -10.51 -0.80 2.50
N ILE A 40 -9.18 -0.87 2.60
CA ILE A 40 -8.37 -2.08 2.35
C ILE A 40 -8.68 -3.18 3.37
N LEU A 41 -8.95 -2.81 4.62
CA LEU A 41 -9.36 -3.74 5.68
C LEU A 41 -10.86 -4.07 5.66
N ALA A 42 -11.69 -3.30 4.93
CA ALA A 42 -13.15 -3.35 5.03
C ALA A 42 -13.89 -3.79 3.76
N PHE A 43 -13.21 -4.36 2.75
CA PHE A 43 -13.87 -4.85 1.52
C PHE A 43 -14.72 -3.78 0.81
N LYS A 44 -14.36 -2.50 0.94
CA LYS A 44 -15.15 -1.42 0.33
C LYS A 44 -14.55 -1.04 -1.01
N HIS A 45 -15.39 -0.91 -2.04
CA HIS A 45 -15.05 -0.35 -3.35
C HIS A 45 -14.14 0.86 -3.14
N VAL A 46 -12.88 0.77 -3.56
CA VAL A 46 -11.97 1.90 -3.50
C VAL A 46 -12.26 2.77 -4.71
N ASP A 47 -12.62 4.01 -4.43
CA ASP A 47 -12.83 5.03 -5.46
C ASP A 47 -11.64 5.07 -6.41
N GLU A 48 -11.93 5.00 -7.70
CA GLU A 48 -10.97 5.05 -8.81
C GLU A 48 -9.98 6.23 -8.69
N ARG A 49 -10.44 7.33 -8.07
CA ARG A 49 -9.65 8.54 -7.78
C ARG A 49 -8.57 8.34 -6.71
N LEU A 50 -8.73 7.41 -5.76
CA LEU A 50 -7.69 7.08 -4.77
C LEU A 50 -6.57 6.20 -5.34
N LEU A 51 -6.84 5.53 -6.46
CA LEU A 51 -5.87 4.75 -7.26
C LEU A 51 -5.12 5.62 -8.29
N GLU A 52 -5.57 6.86 -8.52
CA GLU A 52 -4.95 7.80 -9.45
C GLU A 52 -3.74 8.52 -8.87
N ASP A 53 -3.66 8.69 -7.54
CA ASP A 53 -2.54 9.26 -6.80
C ASP A 53 -1.75 8.16 -6.04
N PRO A 54 -0.77 7.50 -6.70
CA PRO A 54 0.02 6.44 -6.08
C PRO A 54 1.04 7.00 -5.08
N ASP A 55 0.71 6.90 -3.79
CA ASP A 55 1.65 7.22 -2.71
C ASP A 55 2.60 6.04 -2.43
N MET A 56 3.89 6.17 -2.74
CA MET A 56 4.89 5.14 -2.44
C MET A 56 5.20 5.01 -0.95
N ALA A 57 4.93 6.04 -0.14
CA ALA A 57 5.29 6.06 1.28
C ALA A 57 4.64 4.91 2.09
N GLY A 58 3.36 4.61 1.84
CA GLY A 58 2.64 3.52 2.52
C GLY A 58 3.24 2.13 2.25
N PRO A 59 3.36 1.71 0.98
CA PRO A 59 4.02 0.47 0.56
C PRO A 59 5.41 0.28 1.17
N PHE A 60 6.25 1.32 1.11
CA PHE A 60 7.60 1.28 1.69
C PHE A 60 7.55 1.10 3.22
N LEU A 61 6.65 1.82 3.89
CA LEU A 61 6.47 1.71 5.34
C LEU A 61 5.99 0.29 5.73
N TYR A 62 5.06 -0.31 4.99
CA TYR A 62 4.60 -1.67 5.26
C TYR A 62 5.69 -2.72 5.06
N VAL A 63 6.50 -2.59 4.01
CA VAL A 63 7.65 -3.49 3.79
C VAL A 63 8.70 -3.31 4.89
N LEU A 64 8.93 -2.08 5.35
CA LEU A 64 9.86 -1.80 6.46
C LEU A 64 9.35 -2.40 7.78
N ILE A 65 8.06 -2.23 8.09
CA ILE A 65 7.44 -2.85 9.27
C ILE A 65 7.52 -4.37 9.16
N PHE A 66 7.17 -4.95 8.01
CA PHE A 66 7.26 -6.39 7.78
C PHE A 66 8.69 -6.91 8.01
N GLY A 67 9.69 -6.29 7.39
CA GLY A 67 11.10 -6.64 7.61
C GLY A 67 11.54 -6.47 9.07
N GLY A 68 11.08 -5.42 9.75
CA GLY A 68 11.34 -5.19 11.17
C GLY A 68 10.73 -6.26 12.08
N LEU A 69 9.50 -6.70 11.79
CA LEU A 69 8.82 -7.78 12.52
C LEU A 69 9.52 -9.12 12.29
N LEU A 70 9.98 -9.40 11.07
CA LEU A 70 10.80 -10.58 10.78
C LEU A 70 12.13 -10.55 11.54
N LEU A 71 12.79 -9.39 11.60
CA LEU A 71 14.02 -9.21 12.39
C LEU A 71 13.75 -9.46 13.88
N LEU A 72 12.65 -8.94 14.42
CA LEU A 72 12.24 -9.17 15.81
C LEU A 72 11.92 -10.65 16.09
N ALA A 73 11.38 -11.38 15.11
CA ALA A 73 11.20 -12.82 15.16
C ALA A 73 12.53 -13.62 14.98
N GLY A 74 13.66 -12.94 14.80
CA GLY A 74 14.98 -13.55 14.62
C GLY A 74 15.28 -14.02 13.19
N LYS A 75 14.46 -13.63 12.21
CA LYS A 75 14.55 -14.07 10.80
C LYS A 75 15.11 -12.96 9.93
N VAL A 76 16.31 -13.18 9.39
CA VAL A 76 16.99 -12.17 8.56
C VAL A 76 16.87 -12.55 7.08
N HIS A 77 15.76 -12.16 6.46
CA HIS A 77 15.44 -12.42 5.06
C HIS A 77 15.30 -11.15 4.21
N PHE A 78 15.98 -10.05 4.57
CA PHE A 78 15.88 -8.76 3.85
C PHE A 78 16.15 -8.88 2.35
N GLY A 79 17.16 -9.66 1.96
CA GLY A 79 17.47 -9.89 0.53
C GLY A 79 16.34 -10.60 -0.22
N ALA A 80 15.64 -11.54 0.44
CA ALA A 80 14.52 -12.25 -0.17
C ALA A 80 13.28 -11.34 -0.29
N ILE A 81 13.02 -10.49 0.72
CA ILE A 81 11.94 -9.49 0.68
C ILE A 81 12.14 -8.54 -0.51
N TYR A 82 13.35 -8.00 -0.67
CA TYR A 82 13.68 -7.09 -1.77
C TYR A 82 13.65 -7.82 -3.13
N GLY A 83 14.25 -9.01 -3.22
CA GLY A 83 14.32 -9.79 -4.44
C GLY A 83 12.95 -10.22 -4.95
N PHE A 84 12.13 -10.87 -4.10
CA PHE A 84 10.78 -11.26 -4.47
C PHE A 84 9.87 -10.03 -4.68
N GLY A 85 10.04 -8.96 -3.90
CA GLY A 85 9.29 -7.73 -4.07
C GLY A 85 9.53 -7.07 -5.43
N MET A 86 10.79 -6.85 -5.81
CA MET A 86 11.13 -6.25 -7.10
C MET A 86 10.78 -7.18 -8.27
N MET A 87 11.24 -8.42 -8.24
CA MET A 87 11.04 -9.37 -9.33
C MET A 87 9.55 -9.69 -9.52
N GLY A 88 8.80 -9.83 -8.42
CA GLY A 88 7.36 -10.03 -8.43
C GLY A 88 6.61 -8.82 -8.98
N SER A 89 6.98 -7.60 -8.59
CA SER A 89 6.36 -6.38 -9.10
C SER A 89 6.61 -6.19 -10.60
N ILE A 90 7.84 -6.43 -11.07
CA ILE A 90 8.18 -6.38 -12.51
C ILE A 90 7.43 -7.46 -13.29
N GLY A 91 7.36 -8.68 -12.75
CA GLY A 91 6.63 -9.79 -13.35
C GLY A 91 5.13 -9.49 -13.51
N ILE A 92 4.49 -9.02 -12.44
CA ILE A 92 3.09 -8.63 -12.45
C ILE A 92 2.85 -7.44 -13.38
N PHE A 93 3.70 -6.41 -13.34
CA PHE A 93 3.65 -5.28 -14.28
C PHE A 93 3.70 -5.74 -15.74
N THR A 94 4.60 -6.66 -16.07
CA THR A 94 4.72 -7.20 -17.44
C THR A 94 3.47 -7.96 -17.84
N VAL A 95 2.95 -8.83 -16.97
CA VAL A 95 1.72 -9.59 -17.24
C VAL A 95 0.53 -8.66 -17.43
N LEU A 96 0.38 -7.65 -16.56
CA LEU A 96 -0.73 -6.68 -16.65
C LEU A 96 -0.67 -5.88 -17.95
N ASN A 97 0.51 -5.37 -18.33
CA ASN A 97 0.66 -4.61 -19.58
C ASN A 97 0.51 -5.46 -20.85
N LEU A 98 0.83 -6.76 -20.78
CA LEU A 98 0.54 -7.69 -21.88
C LEU A 98 -0.97 -7.99 -22.02
N MET A 99 -1.71 -7.93 -20.92
CA MET A 99 -3.14 -8.18 -20.90
C MET A 99 -3.98 -6.92 -21.18
N SER A 100 -3.47 -5.74 -20.86
CA SER A 100 -4.19 -4.48 -21.06
C SER A 100 -4.32 -4.13 -22.54
N GLN A 101 -5.54 -4.15 -23.05
CA GLN A 101 -5.86 -3.67 -24.40
C GLN A 101 -6.31 -2.19 -24.42
N SER A 102 -6.71 -1.65 -23.28
CA SER A 102 -7.43 -0.36 -23.19
C SER A 102 -6.67 0.73 -22.42
N ARG A 103 -5.96 0.37 -21.34
CA ARG A 103 -5.28 1.32 -20.44
C ARG A 103 -3.97 0.71 -19.94
N GLU A 104 -2.85 1.38 -20.16
CA GLU A 104 -1.54 0.95 -19.66
C GLU A 104 -1.39 1.31 -18.17
N ILE A 105 -0.62 0.51 -17.43
CA ILE A 105 -0.33 0.74 -16.01
C ILE A 105 1.16 0.98 -15.79
N ASP A 106 1.49 2.01 -15.02
CA ASP A 106 2.85 2.29 -14.61
C ASP A 106 3.36 1.28 -13.57
N LEU A 107 4.67 1.05 -13.57
CA LEU A 107 5.33 0.22 -12.56
C LEU A 107 5.13 0.79 -11.15
N TYR A 108 5.13 2.12 -11.02
CA TYR A 108 4.87 2.82 -9.75
C TYR A 108 3.50 2.48 -9.17
N ARG A 109 2.45 2.48 -10.01
CA ARG A 109 1.09 2.12 -9.60
C ARG A 109 1.01 0.64 -9.20
N THR A 110 1.68 -0.22 -9.97
CA THR A 110 1.74 -1.67 -9.69
C THR A 110 2.38 -1.95 -8.33
N VAL A 111 3.55 -1.38 -8.08
CA VAL A 111 4.25 -1.52 -6.79
C VAL A 111 3.40 -0.95 -5.64
N SER A 112 2.70 0.16 -5.89
CA SER A 112 1.84 0.78 -4.87
C SER A 112 0.72 -0.17 -4.44
N ILE A 113 -0.07 -0.63 -5.42
CA ILE A 113 -1.19 -1.54 -5.20
C ILE A 113 -0.74 -2.83 -4.49
N LEU A 114 0.36 -3.42 -4.94
CA LEU A 114 0.91 -4.64 -4.34
C LEU A 114 1.38 -4.42 -2.90
N GLY A 115 2.00 -3.28 -2.61
CA GLY A 115 2.44 -2.96 -1.25
C GLY A 115 1.29 -2.66 -0.30
N TYR A 116 0.24 -1.97 -0.76
CA TYR A 116 -0.95 -1.70 0.06
C TYR A 116 -1.71 -2.98 0.40
N ALA A 117 -1.86 -3.89 -0.56
CA ALA A 117 -2.52 -5.16 -0.34
C ALA A 117 -1.68 -6.16 0.48
N LEU A 118 -0.41 -5.86 0.78
CA LEU A 118 0.45 -6.65 1.68
C LEU A 118 0.06 -6.51 3.16
N LEU A 119 -0.78 -5.52 3.52
CA LEU A 119 -1.16 -5.20 4.90
C LEU A 119 -1.69 -6.39 5.73
N PRO A 120 -2.57 -7.28 5.24
CA PRO A 120 -3.01 -8.45 6.00
C PRO A 120 -1.86 -9.38 6.41
N ILE A 121 -0.85 -9.51 5.54
CA ILE A 121 0.36 -10.32 5.81
C ILE A 121 1.26 -9.63 6.83
N VAL A 122 1.33 -8.29 6.85
CA VAL A 122 2.04 -7.56 7.90
C VAL A 122 1.41 -7.81 9.26
N ILE A 123 0.08 -7.75 9.36
CA ILE A 123 -0.66 -8.06 10.59
C ILE A 123 -0.38 -9.49 11.03
N LEU A 124 -0.42 -10.45 10.09
CA LEU A 124 -0.07 -11.83 10.35
C LEU A 124 1.36 -11.95 10.90
N SER A 125 2.34 -11.26 10.30
CA SER A 125 3.73 -11.29 10.77
C SER A 125 3.88 -10.73 12.20
N ALA A 126 3.10 -9.71 12.57
CA ALA A 126 3.09 -9.17 13.92
C ALA A 126 2.58 -10.18 14.96
N ILE A 127 1.52 -10.92 14.63
CA ILE A 127 1.02 -12.03 15.46
C ILE A 127 2.09 -13.13 15.56
N GLY A 128 2.81 -13.38 14.46
CA GLY A 128 3.89 -14.37 14.36
C GLY A 128 5.07 -14.13 15.30
N VAL A 129 5.29 -12.89 15.74
CA VAL A 129 6.32 -12.55 16.72
C VAL A 129 5.99 -13.14 18.10
N PHE A 130 4.71 -13.15 18.48
CA PHE A 130 4.27 -13.63 19.80
C PHE A 130 3.90 -15.12 19.80
N MET A 131 3.44 -15.65 18.67
CA MET A 131 2.93 -17.02 18.57
C MET A 131 3.45 -17.72 17.30
N ARG A 132 3.82 -19.00 17.42
CA ARG A 132 4.17 -19.82 16.24
C ARG A 132 2.93 -20.35 15.54
N PHE A 133 2.93 -20.30 14.20
CA PHE A 133 1.84 -20.80 13.34
C PHE A 133 1.81 -22.33 13.15
N SER A 134 2.17 -23.11 14.17
CA SER A 134 2.12 -24.59 14.08
C SER A 134 0.72 -25.16 14.30
N ASN A 135 -0.20 -24.35 14.82
CA ASN A 135 -1.56 -24.80 15.16
C ASN A 135 -2.48 -24.71 13.93
N PRO A 136 -3.53 -25.56 13.84
CA PRO A 136 -4.51 -25.47 12.75
C PRO A 136 -5.16 -24.08 12.62
N VAL A 137 -5.38 -23.41 13.76
CA VAL A 137 -5.87 -22.01 13.80
C VAL A 137 -4.88 -21.05 13.15
N GLY A 138 -3.58 -21.24 13.40
CA GLY A 138 -2.52 -20.43 12.78
C GLY A 138 -2.49 -20.64 11.26
N MET A 139 -2.60 -21.89 10.81
CA MET A 139 -2.67 -22.21 9.38
C MET A 139 -3.91 -21.60 8.71
N PHE A 140 -5.05 -21.59 9.40
CA PHE A 140 -6.26 -20.92 8.89
C PHE A 140 -6.05 -19.41 8.74
N LEU A 141 -5.45 -18.73 9.72
CA LEU A 141 -5.14 -17.30 9.66
C LEU A 141 -4.17 -16.97 8.53
N VAL A 142 -3.18 -17.84 8.28
CA VAL A 142 -2.23 -17.74 7.17
C VAL A 142 -2.96 -17.75 5.83
N ILE A 143 -3.79 -18.76 5.59
CA ILE A 143 -4.55 -18.90 4.33
C ILE A 143 -5.49 -17.71 4.15
N LEU A 144 -6.20 -17.33 5.23
CA LEU A 144 -7.11 -16.19 5.21
C LEU A 144 -6.37 -14.90 4.81
N SER A 145 -5.19 -14.65 5.36
CA SER A 145 -4.40 -13.45 5.07
C SER A 145 -3.93 -13.42 3.60
N VAL A 146 -3.47 -14.55 3.05
CA VAL A 146 -3.07 -14.66 1.64
C VAL A 146 -4.27 -14.48 0.71
N CYS A 147 -5.39 -15.12 1.01
CA CYS A 147 -6.61 -14.95 0.21
C CYS A 147 -7.09 -13.50 0.25
N TRP A 148 -7.04 -12.86 1.42
CA TRP A 148 -7.44 -11.46 1.60
C TRP A 148 -6.56 -10.51 0.80
N SER A 149 -5.23 -10.63 0.91
CA SER A 149 -4.28 -9.79 0.18
C SER A 149 -4.44 -9.98 -1.34
N THR A 150 -4.57 -11.22 -1.79
CA THR A 150 -4.75 -11.57 -3.20
C THR A 150 -6.05 -10.97 -3.74
N TYR A 151 -7.17 -11.20 -3.05
CA TYR A 151 -8.46 -10.66 -3.45
C TYR A 151 -8.44 -9.14 -3.54
N THR A 152 -7.85 -8.48 -2.53
CA THR A 152 -7.76 -7.01 -2.48
C THR A 152 -6.95 -6.46 -3.66
N ALA A 153 -5.76 -7.01 -3.92
CA ALA A 153 -4.92 -6.58 -5.04
C ALA A 153 -5.59 -6.85 -6.39
N THR A 154 -6.17 -8.03 -6.57
CA THR A 154 -6.88 -8.39 -7.81
C THR A 154 -8.06 -7.46 -8.06
N SER A 155 -8.84 -7.11 -7.04
CA SER A 155 -9.96 -6.16 -7.17
C SER A 155 -9.48 -4.77 -7.58
N PHE A 156 -8.33 -4.31 -7.09
CA PHE A 156 -7.75 -3.02 -7.49
C PHE A 156 -7.31 -3.02 -8.95
N PHE A 157 -6.61 -4.06 -9.40
CA PHE A 157 -6.22 -4.16 -10.81
C PHE A 157 -7.41 -4.34 -11.74
N GLU A 158 -8.44 -5.08 -11.32
CA GLU A 158 -9.70 -5.21 -12.07
C GLU A 158 -10.39 -3.86 -12.26
N THR A 159 -10.44 -3.05 -11.21
CA THR A 159 -11.07 -1.71 -11.27
C THR A 159 -10.25 -0.75 -12.12
N LEU A 160 -8.92 -0.77 -11.99
CA LEU A 160 -8.03 0.17 -12.70
C LEU A 160 -7.90 -0.11 -14.19
N LEU A 161 -7.92 -1.38 -14.59
CA LEU A 161 -7.71 -1.83 -15.97
C LEU A 161 -9.00 -2.28 -16.68
N GLU A 162 -10.14 -2.22 -15.98
CA GLU A 162 -11.46 -2.69 -16.46
C GLU A 162 -11.49 -4.17 -16.92
N LEU A 163 -10.60 -5.01 -16.38
CA LEU A 163 -10.37 -6.40 -16.82
C LEU A 163 -11.36 -7.41 -16.20
N LYS A 164 -12.68 -7.15 -16.32
CA LYS A 164 -13.73 -7.96 -15.68
C LYS A 164 -13.69 -9.46 -16.04
N GLU A 165 -13.35 -9.81 -17.29
CA GLU A 165 -13.33 -11.22 -17.72
C GLU A 165 -12.04 -11.97 -17.34
N GLN A 166 -10.92 -11.26 -17.13
CA GLN A 166 -9.60 -11.89 -16.96
C GLN A 166 -9.12 -11.95 -15.50
N ARG A 167 -10.00 -11.66 -14.55
CA ARG A 167 -9.70 -11.57 -13.11
C ARG A 167 -8.94 -12.79 -12.55
N TRP A 168 -9.36 -13.99 -12.94
CA TRP A 168 -8.76 -15.23 -12.45
C TRP A 168 -7.30 -15.38 -12.91
N LEU A 169 -6.98 -14.93 -14.12
CA LEU A 169 -5.63 -15.03 -14.68
C LEU A 169 -4.65 -14.10 -13.93
N ILE A 170 -5.12 -12.91 -13.53
CA ILE A 170 -4.32 -11.94 -12.75
C ILE A 170 -4.13 -12.39 -11.29
N SER A 171 -5.14 -13.06 -10.71
CA SER A 171 -5.09 -13.51 -9.32
C SER A 171 -3.98 -14.53 -9.05
N TYR A 172 -3.60 -15.33 -10.06
CA TYR A 172 -2.58 -16.37 -9.92
C TYR A 172 -1.17 -15.82 -9.62
N PRO A 173 -0.56 -14.94 -10.45
CA PRO A 173 0.76 -14.38 -10.16
C PRO A 173 0.77 -13.52 -8.89
N ILE A 174 -0.33 -12.82 -8.59
CA ILE A 174 -0.48 -12.02 -7.36
C ILE A 174 -0.50 -12.93 -6.12
N GLY A 175 -1.30 -14.00 -6.16
CA GLY A 175 -1.39 -14.95 -5.06
C GLY A 175 -0.07 -15.67 -4.81
N LEU A 176 0.67 -16.00 -5.87
CA LEU A 176 2.01 -16.58 -5.77
C LEU A 176 2.98 -15.64 -5.05
N LEU A 177 2.98 -14.34 -5.41
CA LEU A 177 3.82 -13.33 -4.75
C LEU A 177 3.51 -13.25 -3.25
N TYR A 178 2.23 -13.16 -2.88
CA TYR A 178 1.82 -13.08 -1.48
C TYR A 178 2.05 -14.36 -0.69
N ALA A 179 1.94 -15.52 -1.33
CA ALA A 179 2.34 -16.79 -0.74
C ALA A 179 3.83 -16.79 -0.42
N CYS A 180 4.70 -16.29 -1.31
CA CYS A 180 6.13 -16.15 -1.04
C CYS A 180 6.41 -15.25 0.17
N PHE A 181 5.79 -14.07 0.27
CA PHE A 181 5.93 -13.21 1.45
C PHE A 181 5.46 -13.88 2.74
N THR A 182 4.36 -14.62 2.66
CA THR A 182 3.81 -15.33 3.82
C THR A 182 4.70 -16.49 4.25
N LEU A 183 5.32 -17.21 3.31
CA LEU A 183 6.32 -18.23 3.62
C LEU A 183 7.53 -17.63 4.36
N LEU A 184 8.02 -16.45 3.96
CA LEU A 184 9.07 -15.72 4.69
C LEU A 184 8.63 -15.29 6.10
N ALA A 185 7.34 -15.05 6.31
CA ALA A 185 6.83 -14.72 7.63
C ALA A 185 6.80 -15.95 8.55
N ILE A 186 6.47 -17.14 8.02
CA ILE A 186 6.26 -18.37 8.79
C ILE A 186 7.54 -19.18 9.00
N PHE A 187 8.36 -19.32 7.97
CA PHE A 187 9.66 -20.01 8.01
C PHE A 187 10.81 -19.04 8.26
#